data_AF-A0A2H4IA05-F1
#
_entry.id   AF-A0A2H4IA05-F1
#
_cell.length_a   1.000
_cell.length_b   1.000
_cell.length_c   1.000
_cell.angle_alpha   90.00
_cell.angle_beta   90.00
_cell.angle_gamma   90.00
#
_symmetry.space_group_name_H-M   'P 1'
#
loop_
_entity.id
_entity.type
_entity.pdbx_description
1 polymer ?
#
loop_
_entity_poly.entity_id
_entity_poly.type
_entity_poly.pdbx_seq_one_letter_code
_entity_poly.pdbx_strand_id
1 'polypeptide(L)' 'MDPPPFGGGVDCVRCDELQHFFYLVDGEVSLKVDGVEDILESGGFAYVSAGCTLLLRNR' A
#
# COMPACT_ATOMS: atom_id res chain seq x y z
N MET A 1 -8.96 23.15 -14.46
CA MET A 1 -9.14 21.76 -14.00
C MET A 1 -7.76 21.39 -13.49
N ASP A 2 -7.56 21.55 -12.19
CA ASP A 2 -6.28 21.21 -11.58
C ASP A 2 -6.09 19.69 -11.66
N PRO A 3 -4.86 19.18 -11.89
CA PRO A 3 -4.63 17.74 -11.85
C PRO A 3 -5.08 17.21 -10.49
N PRO A 4 -5.65 15.99 -10.42
CA PRO A 4 -5.91 15.37 -9.13
C PRO A 4 -4.59 15.41 -8.32
N PRO A 5 -4.63 15.68 -7.01
CA PRO A 5 -3.42 15.62 -6.20
C PRO A 5 -2.76 14.29 -6.51
N PHE A 6 -1.48 14.31 -6.89
CA PHE A 6 -0.71 13.12 -7.24
C PHE A 6 -0.57 12.21 -6.00
N GLY A 7 -1.66 11.58 -5.60
CA GLY A 7 -1.70 10.58 -4.55
C GLY A 7 -1.18 9.29 -5.15
N GLY A 8 0.14 9.12 -5.12
CA GLY A 8 0.74 7.82 -5.41
C GLY A 8 0.15 6.77 -4.45
N GLY A 9 -0.08 5.57 -4.97
CA GLY A 9 -0.63 4.47 -4.19
C GLY A 9 -1.50 3.54 -5.01
N VAL A 10 -2.18 2.67 -4.29
CA VAL A 10 -3.23 1.81 -4.82
C VAL A 10 -4.54 2.40 -4.31
N ASP A 11 -5.20 3.19 -5.16
CA ASP A 11 -6.34 4.05 -4.84
C ASP A 11 -7.67 3.31 -4.68
N CYS A 12 -7.71 2.03 -5.04
CA CYS A 12 -8.81 1.11 -4.82
C CYS A 12 -8.36 -0.16 -4.08
N VAL A 13 -9.26 -0.83 -3.35
CA VAL A 13 -8.91 -2.10 -2.70
C VAL A 13 -8.59 -3.13 -3.78
N ARG A 14 -7.42 -3.77 -3.69
CA ARG A 14 -7.03 -4.88 -4.56
C ARG A 14 -7.15 -6.20 -3.81
N CYS A 15 -7.68 -7.19 -4.48
CA CYS A 15 -7.62 -8.59 -4.06
C CYS A 15 -7.25 -9.35 -5.33
N ASP A 16 -5.95 -9.50 -5.54
CA ASP A 16 -5.47 -10.34 -6.61
C ASP A 16 -4.91 -11.63 -6.00
N GLU A 17 -4.99 -12.71 -6.77
CA GLU A 17 -4.44 -14.01 -6.39
C GLU A 17 -2.90 -14.00 -6.55
N LEU A 18 -2.26 -12.84 -6.37
CA LEU A 18 -0.83 -12.65 -6.48
C LEU A 18 -0.25 -12.22 -5.14
N GLN A 19 0.94 -12.73 -4.88
CA GLN A 19 1.73 -12.35 -3.73
C GLN A 19 2.42 -11.01 -4.00
N HIS A 20 2.44 -10.13 -3.00
CA HIS A 20 3.10 -8.83 -3.08
C HIS A 20 4.26 -8.71 -2.10
N PHE A 21 5.26 -7.94 -2.52
CA PHE A 21 6.33 -7.45 -1.69
C PHE A 21 6.41 -5.93 -1.85
N PHE A 22 6.35 -5.21 -0.73
CA PHE A 22 6.52 -3.77 -0.68
C PHE A 22 7.80 -3.44 0.06
N TYR A 23 8.61 -2.54 -0.51
CA TYR A 23 9.76 -1.95 0.14
C TYR A 23 9.62 -0.43 0.02
N LEU A 24 9.59 0.27 1.15
CA LEU A 24 9.46 1.72 1.15
C LEU A 24 10.86 2.35 1.06
N VAL A 25 11.12 3.03 -0.05
CA VAL A 25 12.40 3.70 -0.27
C VAL A 25 12.52 4.97 0.59
N ASP A 26 11.46 5.78 0.63
CA ASP A 26 11.42 7.02 1.41
C ASP A 26 9.98 7.45 1.73
N GLY A 27 9.80 8.23 2.79
CA GLY A 27 8.52 8.74 3.29
C GLY A 27 7.81 7.80 4.26
N GLU A 28 6.48 7.88 4.27
CA GLU A 28 5.61 7.05 5.08
C GLU A 28 4.42 6.58 4.23
N VAL A 29 4.01 5.32 4.39
CA VAL A 29 2.84 4.77 3.72
C VAL A 29 1.98 3.98 4.70
N SER A 30 0.67 4.16 4.61
CA SER A 30 -0.30 3.27 5.24
C SER A 30 -0.54 2.07 4.32
N LEU A 31 -0.33 0.88 4.85
CA LEU A 31 -0.67 -0.38 4.20
C LEU A 31 -1.74 -1.08 5.03
N LYS A 32 -2.89 -1.33 4.42
CA LYS A 32 -3.99 -2.08 5.02
C LYS A 32 -4.12 -3.44 4.35
N VAL A 33 -4.03 -4.52 5.12
CA VAL A 33 -4.18 -5.91 4.67
C VAL A 33 -5.28 -6.59 5.47
N ASP A 34 -6.29 -7.14 4.79
CA ASP A 34 -7.44 -7.84 5.42
C ASP A 34 -8.07 -7.08 6.59
N GLY A 35 -8.16 -5.76 6.46
CA GLY A 35 -8.77 -4.89 7.46
C GLY A 35 -7.81 -4.34 8.52
N VAL A 36 -6.59 -4.88 8.62
CA VAL A 36 -5.56 -4.43 9.57
C VAL A 36 -4.66 -3.41 8.89
N GLU A 37 -4.51 -2.23 9.49
CA GLU A 37 -3.66 -1.15 8.98
C GLU A 37 -2.34 -1.09 9.75
N ASP A 38 -1.24 -0.97 9.03
CA ASP A 38 0.09 -0.73 9.57
C ASP A 38 0.77 0.42 8.81
N ILE A 39 1.74 1.06 9.46
CA ILE A 39 2.53 2.16 8.90
C ILE A 39 3.91 1.63 8.56
N LEU A 40 4.28 1.77 7.28
CA LEU A 40 5.62 1.51 6.81
C LEU A 40 6.36 2.85 6.72
N GLU A 41 7.49 2.95 7.42
CA GLU A 41 8.42 4.07 7.35
C GLU A 41 9.58 3.77 6.38
N SER A 42 10.38 4.78 6.02
CA SER A 42 11.54 4.63 5.12
C SER A 42 12.44 3.45 5.50
N GLY A 43 12.74 2.59 4.52
CA GLY A 43 13.51 1.35 4.70
C GLY A 43 12.68 0.16 5.20
N GLY A 44 11.42 0.37 5.56
CA GLY A 44 10.46 -0.66 5.94
C GLY A 44 10.03 -1.53 4.76
N PHE A 45 9.54 -2.73 5.08
CA PHE A 45 9.02 -3.65 4.08
C PHE A 45 7.84 -4.45 4.61
N ALA A 46 7.00 -4.92 3.69
CA ALA A 46 5.88 -5.80 3.99
C ALA A 46 5.71 -6.88 2.93
N TYR A 47 5.24 -8.03 3.38
CA TYR A 47 4.83 -9.14 2.54
C TYR A 47 3.32 -9.28 2.64
N VAL A 48 2.65 -9.44 1.50
CA VAL A 48 1.22 -9.73 1.44
C VAL A 48 1.01 -11.02 0.65
N SER A 49 0.37 -11.99 1.28
CA SER A 49 0.03 -13.27 0.66
C SER A 49 -0.95 -13.08 -0.50
N ALA A 50 -0.94 -14.01 -1.45
CA ALA A 50 -1.96 -14.08 -2.50
C ALA A 50 -3.37 -14.22 -1.90
N GLY A 51 -4.35 -13.56 -2.52
CA GLY A 51 -5.76 -13.60 -2.11
C GLY A 51 -6.11 -12.71 -0.91
N CYS A 52 -5.14 -12.00 -0.33
CA CYS A 52 -5.41 -10.97 0.68
C CYS A 52 -5.97 -9.69 0.02
N THR A 53 -6.89 -9.04 0.71
CA THR A 53 -7.33 -7.69 0.35
C THR A 53 -6.29 -6.67 0.81
N LEU A 54 -5.86 -5.78 -0.07
CA LEU A 54 -4.88 -4.74 0.22
C LEU A 54 -5.32 -3.34 -0.21
N LEU A 55 -4.89 -2.33 0.54
CA LEU A 55 -5.00 -0.91 0.20
C LEU A 55 -3.73 -0.20 0.66
N LEU A 56 -3.12 0.63 -0.21
CA LEU A 56 -1.86 1.32 0.08
C LEU A 56 -2.00 2.82 -0.22
N ARG A 57 -1.68 3.66 0.76
CA ARG A 57 -1.85 5.12 0.68
C ARG A 57 -0.63 5.85 1.21
N ASN A 58 -0.05 6.72 0.38
CA ASN A 58 0.99 7.65 0.82
C ASN A 58 0.47 8.55 1.97
N ARG A 59 1.35 8.89 2.91
CA ARG A 59 1.10 9.83 4.01
C ARG A 59 1.84 11.15 3.80
#